data_AF-A0A9D7WR96-F1
#
_entry.id   AF-A0A9D7WR96-F1
#
_cell.length_a   1.000
_cell.length_b   1.000
_cell.length_c   1.000
_cell.angle_alpha   90.00
_cell.angle_beta   90.00
_cell.angle_gamma   90.00
#
_symmetry.space_group_name_H-M   'P 1'
#
loop_
_entity.id
_entity.type
_entity.pdbx_description
1 polymer ?
#
loop_
_entity_poly.entity_id
_entity_poly.type
_entity_poly.pdbx_seq_one_letter_code
_entity_poly.pdbx_strand_id
1 'polypeptide(L)'
;NIFKKFQIKDCLYKYDSSQCLKTPDLKLFDLWALRYNRNPFCPPDCTPAKNMLVDGFGQHKFRPSWPQIQILQNYGITYINDFFYGENLFQLLADFQKPEWRTKYLNAIE
;
A
#
# COMPACT_ATOMS: atom_id res chain seq x y z
N ASN A 1 9.95 -17.79 8.29
CA ASN A 1 8.94 -16.72 8.43
C ASN A 1 9.23 -15.66 7.37
N ILE A 2 8.35 -15.53 6.36
CA ILE A 2 8.56 -14.64 5.21
C ILE A 2 8.45 -13.14 5.58
N PHE A 3 7.59 -12.79 6.53
CA PHE A 3 7.49 -11.42 7.05
C PHE A 3 8.81 -10.95 7.68
N LYS A 4 9.48 -11.84 8.41
CA LYS A 4 10.82 -11.57 8.98
C LYS A 4 11.89 -11.37 7.89
N LYS A 5 11.83 -12.13 6.78
CA LYS A 5 12.74 -12.00 5.63
C LYS A 5 12.64 -10.59 5.02
N PHE A 6 11.44 -10.07 4.85
CA PHE A 6 11.18 -8.75 4.26
C PHE A 6 11.09 -7.62 5.29
N GLN A 7 11.40 -7.89 6.56
CA GLN A 7 11.34 -6.93 7.66
C GLN A 7 9.99 -6.20 7.77
N ILE A 8 8.89 -6.87 7.43
CA ILE A 8 7.54 -6.31 7.54
C ILE A 8 7.19 -6.27 9.03
N LYS A 9 7.04 -5.05 9.56
CA LYS A 9 6.78 -4.80 11.00
C LYS A 9 5.28 -4.62 11.32
N ASP A 10 4.42 -4.88 10.34
CA ASP A 10 2.98 -4.73 10.49
C ASP A 10 2.42 -5.74 11.49
N CYS A 11 1.52 -5.29 12.36
CA CYS A 11 0.90 -6.13 13.38
C CYS A 11 -0.27 -6.89 12.77
N LEU A 12 0.05 -7.95 12.02
CA LEU A 12 -0.94 -8.86 11.47
C LEU A 12 -1.45 -9.78 12.58
N TYR A 13 -2.77 -9.92 12.65
CA TYR A 13 -3.58 -10.29 13.82
C TYR A 13 -3.27 -11.62 14.54
N LYS A 14 -2.20 -12.37 14.23
CA LYS A 14 -1.98 -13.67 14.87
C LYS A 14 -0.60 -14.34 14.83
N TYR A 15 0.47 -13.68 14.38
CA TYR A 15 1.80 -14.31 14.39
C TYR A 15 2.82 -13.47 15.15
N ASP A 16 2.98 -13.82 16.43
CA ASP A 16 4.14 -13.53 17.28
C ASP A 16 4.51 -12.05 17.48
N SER A 17 3.49 -11.23 17.77
CA SER A 17 3.63 -9.80 18.03
C SER A 17 4.03 -9.49 19.48
N SER A 18 5.12 -10.05 19.98
CA SER A 18 5.67 -9.67 21.30
C SER A 18 6.33 -8.29 21.32
N GLN A 19 6.55 -7.67 20.15
CA GLN A 19 7.15 -6.34 20.00
C GLN A 19 6.39 -5.44 18.99
N CYS A 20 5.06 -5.43 19.04
CA CYS A 20 4.25 -4.45 18.30
C CYS A 20 4.33 -3.08 19.00
N LEU A 21 5.47 -2.40 18.89
CA LEU A 21 5.78 -1.16 19.64
C LEU A 21 5.38 0.13 18.92
N LYS A 22 4.87 0.06 17.69
CA LYS A 22 4.37 1.23 16.95
C LYS A 22 3.14 0.84 16.16
N THR A 23 2.09 1.64 16.27
CA THR A 23 1.07 1.71 15.22
C THR A 23 1.79 2.16 13.95
N PRO A 24 1.90 1.31 12.91
CA PRO A 24 2.50 1.74 11.66
C PRO A 24 1.62 2.81 11.01
N ASP A 25 2.24 3.80 10.37
CA ASP A 25 1.54 4.89 9.68
C ASP A 25 0.63 4.38 8.56
N LEU A 26 0.97 3.22 7.98
CA LEU A 26 0.21 2.52 6.94
C LEU A 26 0.14 1.05 7.28
N LYS A 27 -1.05 0.47 7.12
CA LYS A 27 -1.34 -0.93 7.46
C LYS A 27 -1.43 -1.75 6.18
N LEU A 28 -1.28 -3.07 6.29
CA LEU A 28 -1.45 -4.00 5.16
C LEU A 28 -2.74 -3.76 4.36
N PHE A 29 -3.84 -3.43 5.04
CA PHE A 29 -5.12 -3.19 4.39
C PHE A 29 -5.19 -1.86 3.64
N ASP A 30 -4.21 -0.96 3.78
CA ASP A 30 -4.13 0.30 3.02
C ASP A 30 -3.58 0.12 1.60
N LEU A 31 -3.32 -1.11 1.15
CA LEU A 31 -2.94 -1.39 -0.24
C LEU A 31 -3.95 -0.88 -1.29
N TRP A 32 -5.22 -0.69 -0.90
CA TRP A 32 -6.21 -0.02 -1.75
C TRP A 32 -5.72 1.34 -2.27
N ALA A 33 -4.87 2.02 -1.49
CA ALA A 33 -4.36 3.35 -1.79
C ALA A 33 -3.45 3.38 -3.02
N LEU A 34 -2.91 2.24 -3.47
CA LEU A 34 -2.17 2.20 -4.74
C LEU A 34 -3.10 2.38 -5.95
N ARG A 35 -4.38 1.98 -5.83
CA ARG A 35 -5.35 2.02 -6.92
C ARG A 35 -6.18 3.31 -6.95
N TYR A 36 -6.62 3.76 -5.78
CA TYR A 36 -7.55 4.88 -5.65
C TYR A 36 -6.80 6.10 -5.11
N ASN A 37 -7.19 7.30 -5.56
CA ASN A 37 -6.68 8.56 -5.00
C ASN A 37 -7.36 8.96 -3.68
N ARG A 38 -8.47 8.30 -3.33
CA ARG A 38 -9.21 8.52 -2.08
C ARG A 38 -9.80 7.20 -1.59
N ASN A 39 -9.92 7.06 -0.29
CA ASN A 39 -10.48 5.89 0.35
C ASN A 39 -11.91 5.62 -0.15
N PRO A 40 -12.18 4.45 -0.76
CA PRO A 40 -13.50 4.12 -1.27
C PRO A 40 -14.56 4.00 -0.15
N PHE A 41 -14.13 3.78 1.09
CA PHE A 41 -15.00 3.72 2.27
C PHE A 41 -15.17 5.08 2.96
N CYS A 42 -14.50 6.13 2.49
CA CYS A 42 -14.57 7.48 3.05
C CYS A 42 -14.83 8.53 1.93
N PRO A 43 -16.09 8.67 1.47
CA PRO A 43 -16.46 9.69 0.47
C PRO A 43 -16.15 11.13 0.95
N PRO A 44 -16.28 12.17 0.08
CA PRO A 44 -15.96 13.56 0.44
C PRO A 44 -16.53 14.05 1.77
N ASP A 45 -17.76 13.64 2.10
CA ASP A 45 -18.48 14.08 3.31
C ASP A 45 -18.37 13.10 4.49
N CYS A 46 -17.47 12.11 4.41
CA CYS A 46 -17.25 11.18 5.51
C CYS A 46 -16.62 11.86 6.72
N THR A 47 -16.91 11.36 7.92
CA THR A 47 -16.08 11.63 9.11
C THR A 47 -15.06 10.49 9.24
N PRO A 48 -13.76 10.72 9.02
CA PRO A 48 -12.75 9.67 9.06
C PRO A 48 -12.66 9.05 10.46
N ALA A 49 -12.56 7.73 10.52
CA ALA A 49 -12.23 7.05 11.78
C ALA A 49 -10.80 7.38 12.22
N LYS A 50 -10.51 7.22 13.52
CA LYS A 50 -9.15 7.43 14.06
C LYS A 50 -8.13 6.56 13.31
N ASN A 51 -7.09 7.20 12.77
CA ASN A 51 -6.02 6.57 11.97
C ASN A 51 -6.52 5.90 10.67
N MET A 52 -7.58 6.43 10.07
CA MET A 52 -8.04 6.05 8.73
C MET A 52 -7.24 6.83 7.68
N LEU A 53 -6.63 6.11 6.74
CA LEU A 53 -6.04 6.74 5.55
C LEU A 53 -7.18 7.24 4.66
N VAL A 54 -7.26 8.55 4.42
CA VAL A 54 -8.30 9.17 3.58
C VAL A 54 -7.79 9.35 2.15
N ASP A 55 -6.59 9.92 2.01
CA ASP A 55 -5.97 10.17 0.72
C ASP A 55 -5.18 8.94 0.27
N GLY A 56 -5.47 8.51 -0.95
CA GLY A 56 -4.74 7.42 -1.59
C GLY A 56 -3.56 7.95 -2.41
N PHE A 57 -2.78 7.03 -2.94
CA PHE A 57 -1.59 7.31 -3.73
C PHE A 57 -1.80 7.17 -5.24
N GLY A 58 -2.94 6.64 -5.70
CA GLY A 58 -3.26 6.59 -7.12
C GLY A 58 -3.45 7.98 -7.73
N GLN A 59 -3.00 8.21 -8.97
CA GLN A 59 -3.18 9.54 -9.62
C GLN A 59 -4.65 9.87 -9.87
N HIS A 60 -5.46 8.89 -10.27
CA HIS A 60 -6.86 9.10 -10.62
C HIS A 60 -7.82 8.46 -9.63
N LYS A 61 -9.11 8.80 -9.76
CA LYS A 61 -10.18 8.35 -8.87
C LYS A 61 -10.29 6.83 -8.74
N PHE A 62 -10.06 6.09 -9.82
CA PHE A 62 -10.32 4.64 -9.88
C PHE A 62 -9.15 3.81 -10.40
N ARG A 63 -8.05 4.47 -10.75
CA ARG A 63 -6.87 3.82 -11.31
C ARG A 63 -5.61 4.65 -11.06
N PRO A 64 -4.45 4.01 -10.99
CA PRO A 64 -3.17 4.70 -11.05
C PRO A 64 -2.89 5.24 -12.47
N SER A 65 -1.85 6.07 -12.57
CA SER A 65 -1.28 6.53 -13.84
C SER A 65 -0.55 5.41 -14.57
N TRP A 66 -0.23 5.59 -15.85
CA TRP A 66 0.63 4.63 -16.55
C TRP A 66 2.04 4.52 -15.95
N PRO A 67 2.74 5.62 -15.58
CA PRO A 67 4.01 5.55 -14.85
C PRO A 67 3.92 4.81 -13.50
N GLN A 68 2.81 4.96 -12.77
CA GLN A 68 2.57 4.21 -11.53
C GLN A 68 2.42 2.71 -11.80
N ILE A 69 1.72 2.31 -12.87
CA ILE A 69 1.66 0.91 -13.29
C ILE A 69 3.06 0.36 -13.59
N GLN A 70 3.93 1.12 -14.26
CA GLN A 70 5.31 0.67 -14.53
C GLN A 70 6.11 0.41 -13.25
N ILE A 71 5.85 1.17 -12.18
CA ILE A 71 6.45 0.87 -10.87
C ILE A 71 5.94 -0.47 -10.35
N LEU A 72 4.62 -0.72 -10.43
CA LEU A 72 3.99 -1.96 -9.98
C LEU A 72 4.40 -3.19 -10.80
N GLN A 73 4.76 -3.02 -12.07
CA GLN A 73 5.27 -4.09 -12.92
C GLN A 73 6.55 -4.74 -12.38
N ASN A 74 7.38 -4.01 -11.62
CA ASN A 74 8.55 -4.58 -10.94
C ASN A 74 8.18 -5.62 -9.87
N TYR A 75 6.92 -5.64 -9.44
CA TYR A 75 6.35 -6.58 -8.48
C TYR A 75 5.47 -7.64 -9.17
N GLY A 76 5.50 -7.74 -10.50
CA GLY A 76 4.71 -8.71 -11.27
C GLY A 76 3.25 -8.32 -11.46
N ILE A 77 2.89 -7.05 -11.27
CA ILE A 77 1.54 -6.52 -11.56
C ILE A 77 1.57 -5.90 -12.96
N THR A 78 1.15 -6.64 -13.99
CA THR A 78 1.14 -6.14 -15.38
C THR A 78 0.00 -5.13 -15.59
N TYR A 79 -1.17 -5.44 -15.04
CA TYR A 79 -2.35 -4.59 -14.97
C TYR A 79 -2.82 -4.47 -13.52
N ILE A 80 -3.46 -3.35 -13.15
CA ILE A 80 -3.89 -3.09 -11.76
C ILE A 80 -4.90 -4.12 -11.20
N ASN A 81 -5.57 -4.87 -12.08
CA ASN A 81 -6.54 -5.90 -11.69
C ASN A 81 -5.90 -7.30 -11.63
N ASP A 82 -4.61 -7.43 -11.91
CA ASP A 82 -3.95 -8.73 -11.91
C ASP A 82 -3.80 -9.28 -10.49
N PHE A 83 -3.88 -10.60 -10.39
CA PHE A 83 -3.48 -11.30 -9.18
C PHE A 83 -1.96 -11.34 -9.09
N PHE A 84 -1.43 -11.01 -7.91
CA PHE A 84 0.00 -11.11 -7.59
C PHE A 84 0.17 -11.79 -6.22
N TYR A 85 1.21 -12.62 -6.09
CA TYR A 85 1.44 -13.46 -4.92
C TYR A 85 2.94 -13.79 -4.78
N GLY A 86 3.31 -14.48 -3.71
CA GLY A 86 4.69 -14.90 -3.47
C GLY A 86 5.60 -13.76 -3.00
N GLU A 87 6.90 -13.85 -3.31
CA GLU A 87 7.91 -12.91 -2.78
C GLU A 87 7.67 -11.46 -3.20
N ASN A 88 7.19 -11.23 -4.42
CA ASN A 88 6.93 -9.89 -4.93
C ASN A 88 5.83 -9.15 -4.14
N LEU A 89 4.82 -9.89 -3.64
CA LEU A 89 3.81 -9.31 -2.75
C LEU A 89 4.47 -8.79 -1.47
N PHE A 90 5.31 -9.60 -0.82
CA PHE A 90 5.98 -9.17 0.42
C PHE A 90 7.00 -8.06 0.18
N GLN A 91 7.67 -8.07 -0.97
CA GLN A 91 8.57 -6.99 -1.38
C GLN A 91 7.79 -5.68 -1.58
N LEU A 92 6.63 -5.72 -2.25
CA LEU A 92 5.76 -4.55 -2.39
C LEU A 92 5.29 -4.03 -1.04
N LEU A 93 4.90 -4.91 -0.13
CA LEU A 93 4.48 -4.53 1.23
C LEU A 93 5.60 -3.84 2.00
N ALA A 94 6.82 -4.39 1.93
CA ALA A 94 7.98 -3.80 2.59
C ALA A 94 8.36 -2.45 1.98
N ASP A 95 8.32 -2.32 0.65
CA ASP A 95 8.64 -1.06 -0.03
C ASP A 95 7.54 -0.01 0.18
N PHE A 96 6.28 -0.39 0.21
CA PHE A 96 5.16 0.53 0.49
C PHE A 96 5.26 1.17 1.88
N GLN A 97 5.85 0.47 2.85
CA GLN A 97 6.11 1.03 4.19
C GLN A 97 7.17 2.13 4.19
N LYS A 98 7.98 2.26 3.12
CA LYS A 98 9.04 3.27 3.00
C LYS A 98 8.52 4.60 2.44
N PRO A 99 8.72 5.73 3.14
CA PRO A 99 8.29 7.05 2.66
C PRO A 99 8.83 7.42 1.28
N GLU A 100 10.11 7.15 1.02
CA GLU A 100 10.77 7.46 -0.25
C GLU A 100 10.13 6.75 -1.45
N TRP A 101 9.68 5.51 -1.25
CA TRP A 101 9.00 4.75 -2.28
C TRP A 101 7.63 5.35 -2.57
N ARG A 102 6.87 5.74 -1.54
CA ARG A 102 5.55 6.37 -1.71
C ARG A 102 5.66 7.71 -2.41
N THR A 103 6.66 8.52 -2.07
CA THR A 103 6.94 9.78 -2.76
C THR A 103 7.25 9.54 -4.23
N LYS A 104 8.08 8.54 -4.56
CA LYS A 104 8.33 8.15 -5.95
C LYS A 104 7.05 7.73 -6.68
N TYR A 105 6.20 6.96 -6.03
CA TYR A 105 4.92 6.50 -6.61
C TYR A 105 3.94 7.66 -6.84
N LEU A 106 3.80 8.58 -5.88
CA LEU A 106 2.96 9.77 -6.01
C LEU A 106 3.41 10.69 -7.15
N ASN A 107 4.72 10.86 -7.29
CA ASN A 107 5.31 11.74 -8.29
C ASN A 107 5.36 11.12 -9.71
N ALA A 108 5.00 9.85 -9.85
CA ALA A 108 4.91 9.17 -11.13
C ALA A 108 3.60 9.55 -11.84
N ILE A 109 3.52 10.80 -12.29
CA ILE A 109 2.37 11.37 -13.01
C ILE A 109 2.62 11.36 -14.52
N GLU A 110 1.54 11.30 -15.30
CA GLU A 110 1.56 11.58 -16.76
C GLU A 110 1.68 13.08 -17.05
#